data_AF-A0A3N5UIH2-F1
#
_entry.id   AF-A0A3N5UIH2-F1
#
_cell.length_a   1.000
_cell.length_b   1.000
_cell.length_c   1.000
_cell.angle_alpha   90.00
_cell.angle_beta   90.00
_cell.angle_gamma   90.00
#
_symmetry.space_group_name_H-M   'P 1'
#
loop_
_entity.id
_entity.type
_entity.pdbx_description
1 polymer ?
#
loop_
_entity_poly.entity_id
_entity_poly.type
_entity_poly.pdbx_seq_one_letter_code
_entity_poly.pdbx_strand_id
1 'polypeptide(L)'
;MIKTCLEYHQATSYDRFAMSGHSLDWANQPKVFKEYPGIPSLPLPRDLQLPKGKLSAILSEPAAAGLPKRLDLETLSLLLLLSNTHTARARSSEGDFFFRSAASAGALYPTEIYIASHEVKGID
;
A
#
# COMPACT_ATOMS: atom_id res chain seq x y z
N MET A 1 -24.50 -18.24 -0.95
CA MET A 1 -23.77 -17.18 -1.67
C MET A 1 -24.32 -15.86 -1.19
N ILE A 2 -23.46 -14.97 -0.70
CA ILE A 2 -23.85 -13.61 -0.28
C ILE A 2 -24.18 -12.80 -1.54
N LYS A 3 -25.31 -12.09 -1.55
CA LYS A 3 -25.85 -11.36 -2.71
C LYS A 3 -25.95 -9.86 -2.49
N THR A 4 -25.94 -9.39 -1.24
CA THR A 4 -26.08 -7.96 -0.92
C THR A 4 -25.02 -7.46 0.07
N CYS A 5 -24.78 -6.14 0.09
CA CYS A 5 -23.90 -5.51 1.07
C CYS A 5 -24.40 -5.72 2.52
N LEU A 6 -25.72 -5.76 2.72
CA LEU A 6 -26.31 -6.01 4.04
C LEU A 6 -26.03 -7.44 4.50
N GLU A 7 -26.23 -8.43 3.63
CA GLU A 7 -25.91 -9.83 3.93
C GLU A 7 -24.42 -10.02 4.22
N TYR A 8 -23.54 -9.36 3.46
CA TYR A 8 -22.10 -9.37 3.74
C TYR A 8 -21.81 -8.80 5.12
N HIS A 9 -22.32 -7.61 5.43
CA HIS A 9 -22.09 -6.96 6.72
C HIS A 9 -22.58 -7.80 7.89
N GLN A 10 -23.76 -8.41 7.79
CA GLN A 10 -24.30 -9.31 8.82
C GLN A 10 -23.44 -10.57 8.97
N ALA A 11 -22.95 -11.15 7.87
CA ALA A 11 -22.15 -12.37 7.89
C ALA A 11 -20.71 -12.16 8.39
N THR A 12 -20.12 -10.97 8.21
CA THR A 12 -18.72 -10.70 8.59
C THR A 12 -18.55 -9.90 9.88
N SER A 13 -19.64 -9.43 10.49
CA SER A 13 -19.59 -8.72 11.77
C SER A 13 -19.32 -9.69 12.92
N TYR A 14 -18.56 -9.24 13.91
CA TYR A 14 -18.32 -10.02 15.12
C TYR A 14 -19.50 -9.91 16.10
N ASP A 15 -19.94 -11.05 16.61
CA ASP A 15 -20.76 -11.12 17.83
C ASP A 15 -19.83 -11.42 19.02
N ARG A 16 -19.70 -10.44 19.92
CA ARG A 16 -18.85 -10.53 21.13
C ARG A 16 -19.15 -11.73 22.03
N PHE A 17 -20.36 -12.29 21.97
CA PHE A 17 -20.76 -13.45 22.79
C PHE A 17 -20.55 -14.79 22.08
N ALA A 18 -20.25 -14.77 20.79
CA ALA A 18 -20.01 -15.96 19.97
C ALA A 18 -18.57 -16.08 19.45
N MET A 19 -17.67 -15.18 19.85
CA MET A 19 -16.25 -15.27 19.48
C MET A 19 -15.59 -16.50 20.13
N SER A 20 -14.89 -17.29 19.32
CA SER A 20 -14.11 -18.45 19.76
C SER A 20 -12.68 -18.38 19.21
N GLY A 21 -11.76 -19.16 19.78
CA GLY A 21 -10.37 -19.21 19.33
C GLY A 21 -10.22 -20.05 18.06
N HIS A 22 -9.35 -19.60 17.16
CA HIS A 22 -8.95 -20.34 15.96
C HIS A 22 -7.43 -20.31 15.81
N SER A 23 -6.87 -21.29 15.10
CA SER A 23 -5.46 -21.34 14.76
C SER A 23 -5.24 -20.98 13.30
N LEU A 24 -4.08 -20.41 13.00
CA LEU A 24 -3.68 -20.09 11.63
C LEU A 24 -3.07 -21.32 10.94
N ASP A 25 -3.32 -21.44 9.65
CA ASP A 25 -2.67 -22.43 8.78
C ASP A 25 -1.38 -21.84 8.20
N TRP A 26 -0.30 -21.96 8.96
CA TRP A 26 1.01 -21.40 8.60
C TRP A 26 1.64 -22.04 7.36
N ALA A 27 1.28 -23.29 7.05
CA ALA A 27 1.80 -23.98 5.86
C ALA A 27 1.31 -23.32 4.56
N ASN A 28 0.19 -22.61 4.60
CA ASN A 28 -0.43 -21.94 3.47
C ASN A 28 -0.37 -20.41 3.55
N GLN A 29 0.57 -19.85 4.32
CA GLN A 29 0.74 -18.39 4.39
C GLN A 29 1.11 -17.82 3.00
N PRO A 30 0.33 -16.86 2.46
CA PRO A 30 0.65 -16.26 1.16
C PRO A 30 1.96 -15.46 1.20
N LYS A 31 2.70 -15.50 0.10
CA LYS A 31 3.79 -14.53 -0.13
C LYS A 31 3.20 -13.12 -0.22
N VAL A 32 3.85 -12.16 0.44
CA VAL A 32 3.43 -10.74 0.46
C VAL A 32 4.08 -9.89 -0.64
N PHE A 33 4.80 -10.53 -1.57
CA PHE A 33 5.45 -9.91 -2.71
C PHE A 33 5.19 -10.71 -3.98
N LYS A 34 4.98 -9.99 -5.08
CA LYS A 34 4.96 -10.58 -6.43
C LYS A 34 6.36 -10.58 -7.01
N GLU A 35 6.71 -11.68 -7.67
CA GLU A 35 7.99 -11.86 -8.36
C GLU A 35 7.75 -11.84 -9.88
N TYR A 36 8.56 -11.09 -10.62
CA TYR A 36 8.48 -10.97 -12.08
C TYR A 36 9.85 -11.31 -12.69
N PRO A 37 10.20 -12.61 -12.79
CA PRO A 37 11.50 -13.03 -13.30
C PRO A 37 11.66 -12.66 -14.78
N GLY A 38 12.85 -12.20 -15.16
CA GLY A 38 13.20 -11.89 -16.55
C GLY A 38 12.72 -10.55 -17.08
N ILE A 39 12.08 -9.70 -16.25
CA ILE A 39 11.65 -8.36 -16.64
C ILE A 39 12.67 -7.33 -16.12
N PRO A 40 13.15 -6.39 -16.96
CA PRO A 40 14.03 -5.32 -16.50
C PRO A 40 13.31 -4.41 -15.49
N SER A 41 14.01 -4.06 -14.42
CA SER A 41 13.50 -3.12 -13.41
C SER A 41 13.90 -1.70 -13.76
N LEU A 42 12.97 -0.75 -13.64
CA LEU A 42 13.24 0.68 -13.73
C LEU A 42 13.58 1.21 -12.33
N PRO A 43 14.83 1.61 -12.05
CA PRO A 43 15.19 2.18 -10.76
C PRO A 43 14.54 3.55 -10.58
N LEU A 44 13.84 3.74 -9.46
CA LEU A 44 13.29 5.03 -9.08
C LEU A 44 14.30 5.86 -8.26
N PRO A 45 14.30 7.20 -8.40
CA PRO A 45 15.12 8.09 -7.57
C PRO A 45 14.88 7.87 -6.07
N ARG A 46 15.95 7.85 -5.27
CA ARG A 46 15.88 7.60 -3.81
C ARG A 46 16.23 8.81 -2.95
N ASP A 47 17.03 9.73 -3.48
CA ASP A 47 17.33 11.00 -2.82
C ASP A 47 16.19 11.98 -3.11
N LEU A 48 15.16 11.93 -2.26
CA LEU A 48 13.92 12.68 -2.43
C LEU A 48 13.73 13.65 -1.27
N GLN A 49 13.28 14.86 -1.60
CA GLN A 49 12.91 15.84 -0.58
C GLN A 49 11.49 15.57 -0.10
N LEU A 50 11.34 15.21 1.18
CA LEU A 50 10.03 15.03 1.79
C LEU A 50 9.31 16.40 1.93
N PRO A 51 7.98 16.44 1.70
CA PRO A 51 7.19 17.64 1.96
C PRO A 51 7.32 18.07 3.43
N LYS A 52 7.56 19.36 3.66
CA LYS A 52 7.76 19.95 5.01
C LYS A 52 6.48 20.58 5.59
N GLY A 53 5.34 20.40 4.93
CA GLY A 53 4.05 20.96 5.34
C GLY A 53 3.39 20.18 6.48
N LYS A 54 2.58 20.87 7.28
CA LYS A 54 1.71 20.21 8.28
C LYS A 54 0.52 19.58 7.56
N LEU A 55 0.12 18.38 8.00
CA LEU A 55 -1.09 17.72 7.49
C LEU A 55 -2.33 18.62 7.61
N SER A 56 -2.47 19.34 8.72
CA SER A 56 -3.61 20.25 8.93
C SER A 56 -3.70 21.37 7.90
N ALA A 57 -2.56 21.87 7.39
CA ALA A 57 -2.55 22.88 6.35
C ALA A 57 -3.06 22.28 5.03
N ILE A 58 -2.56 21.11 4.65
CA ILE A 58 -2.98 20.38 3.44
C ILE A 58 -4.48 20.10 3.44
N LEU A 59 -5.02 19.68 4.60
CA LEU A 59 -6.46 19.36 4.74
C LEU A 59 -7.36 20.61 4.75
N SER A 60 -6.80 21.79 5.07
CA SER A 60 -7.55 23.05 5.14
C SER A 60 -7.59 23.77 3.79
N GLU A 61 -6.72 23.41 2.85
CA GLU A 61 -6.70 23.99 1.51
C GLU A 61 -7.83 23.37 0.66
N PRO A 62 -8.70 24.20 0.04
CA PRO A 62 -9.60 23.69 -0.98
C PRO A 62 -8.76 23.06 -2.10
N ALA A 63 -9.18 21.90 -2.60
CA ALA A 63 -8.44 21.16 -3.64
C ALA A 63 -7.98 22.12 -4.74
N ALA A 64 -6.66 22.22 -4.92
CA ALA A 64 -6.07 23.21 -5.80
C ALA A 64 -6.62 23.02 -7.23
N ALA A 65 -7.36 24.02 -7.73
CA ALA A 65 -7.87 24.07 -9.11
C ALA A 65 -6.77 24.46 -10.11
N GLY A 66 -5.56 23.92 -9.94
CA GLY A 66 -4.45 24.11 -10.86
C GLY A 66 -4.43 23.04 -11.93
N LEU A 67 -3.94 23.37 -13.13
CA LEU A 67 -3.60 22.36 -14.13
C LEU A 67 -2.61 21.36 -13.51
N PRO A 68 -2.83 20.04 -13.62
CA PRO A 68 -1.90 19.06 -13.09
C PRO A 68 -0.54 19.30 -13.73
N LYS A 69 0.49 19.51 -12.91
CA LYS A 69 1.87 19.45 -13.38
C LYS A 69 2.09 18.08 -14.02
N ARG A 70 2.78 18.03 -15.16
CA ARG A 70 3.18 16.75 -15.75
C ARG A 70 3.95 15.95 -14.70
N LEU A 71 3.57 14.69 -14.51
CA LEU A 71 4.25 13.79 -13.60
C LEU A 71 5.63 13.47 -14.17
N ASP A 72 6.67 13.62 -13.36
CA ASP A 72 8.02 13.14 -13.66
C ASP A 72 8.41 11.98 -12.73
N LEU A 73 9.55 11.37 -13.00
CA LEU A 73 10.03 10.21 -12.26
C LEU A 73 10.31 10.50 -10.78
N GLU A 74 10.72 11.73 -10.45
CA GLU A 74 10.95 12.16 -9.07
C GLU A 74 9.63 12.25 -8.30
N THR A 75 8.62 12.90 -8.89
CA THR A 75 7.28 13.01 -8.31
C THR A 75 6.64 11.63 -8.15
N LEU A 76 6.76 10.75 -9.16
CA LEU A 76 6.27 9.39 -9.05
C LEU A 76 6.96 8.61 -7.93
N SER A 77 8.28 8.71 -7.83
CA SER A 77 9.03 8.05 -6.75
C SER A 77 8.61 8.54 -5.37
N LEU A 78 8.41 9.86 -5.21
CA LEU A 78 7.92 10.44 -3.97
C LEU A 78 6.50 9.95 -3.61
N LEU A 79 5.60 9.86 -4.59
CA LEU A 79 4.26 9.33 -4.37
C LEU A 79 4.29 7.88 -3.88
N LEU A 80 5.10 7.03 -4.51
CA LEU A 80 5.24 5.62 -4.12
C LEU A 80 5.90 5.48 -2.74
N LEU A 81 6.92 6.30 -2.46
CA LEU A 81 7.56 6.39 -1.15
C LEU A 81 6.55 6.68 -0.05
N LEU A 82 5.73 7.71 -0.24
CA LEU A 82 4.73 8.14 0.74
C LEU A 82 3.53 7.17 0.85
N SER A 83 3.25 6.41 -0.21
CA SER A 83 2.03 5.59 -0.28
C SER A 83 2.23 4.14 0.13
N ASN A 84 3.34 3.47 -0.24
CA ASN A 84 3.45 2.01 -0.05
C ASN A 84 4.88 1.44 0.09
N THR A 85 5.91 2.28 0.25
CA THR A 85 7.30 1.81 0.42
C THR A 85 7.55 1.17 1.79
N HIS A 86 8.57 0.31 1.88
CA HIS A 86 9.01 -0.26 3.15
C HIS A 86 9.61 0.80 4.07
N THR A 87 9.11 0.90 5.30
CA THR A 87 9.52 1.91 6.30
C THR A 87 10.28 1.32 7.47
N ALA A 88 10.06 0.04 7.79
CA ALA A 88 10.78 -0.66 8.84
C ALA A 88 10.82 -2.17 8.58
N ARG A 89 11.73 -2.86 9.28
CA ARG A 89 11.86 -4.31 9.26
C ARG A 89 11.87 -4.84 10.69
N ALA A 90 11.01 -5.80 10.99
CA ALA A 90 11.05 -6.58 12.22
C ALA A 90 11.53 -8.00 11.92
N ARG A 91 12.39 -8.55 12.79
CA ARG A 91 12.85 -9.93 12.71
C ARG A 91 12.09 -10.77 13.72
N SER A 92 11.60 -11.93 13.29
CA SER A 92 11.06 -12.96 14.18
C SER A 92 11.73 -14.31 13.87
N SER A 93 11.48 -15.31 14.71
CA SER A 93 11.86 -16.71 14.47
C SER A 93 11.22 -17.30 13.20
N GLU A 94 10.12 -16.70 12.74
CA GLU A 94 9.34 -17.15 11.58
C GLU A 94 9.72 -16.41 10.28
N GLY A 95 10.55 -15.37 10.37
CA GLY A 95 11.07 -14.64 9.21
C GLY A 95 11.18 -13.13 9.42
N ASP A 96 11.45 -12.43 8.32
CA ASP A 96 11.45 -10.97 8.30
C ASP A 96 10.08 -10.43 7.95
N PHE A 97 9.64 -9.45 8.72
CA PHE A 97 8.44 -8.69 8.48
C PHE A 97 8.79 -7.26 8.02
N PHE A 98 8.17 -6.77 6.95
CA PHE A 98 8.43 -5.44 6.38
C PHE A 98 7.22 -4.54 6.55
N PHE A 99 7.35 -3.50 7.37
CA PHE A 99 6.32 -2.47 7.49
C PHE A 99 6.32 -1.56 6.28
N ARG A 100 5.14 -1.06 5.90
CA ARG A 100 4.96 -0.13 4.77
C ARG A 100 4.48 1.24 5.24
N SER A 101 4.58 2.24 4.35
CA SER A 101 4.00 3.58 4.55
C SER A 101 2.47 3.52 4.74
N ALA A 102 1.80 2.52 4.13
CA ALA A 102 0.41 2.20 4.38
C ALA A 102 0.24 1.23 5.56
N ALA A 103 -0.73 1.50 6.43
CA ALA A 103 -1.18 0.55 7.44
C ALA A 103 -2.02 -0.58 6.81
N SER A 104 -1.95 -1.78 7.38
CA SER A 104 -2.74 -2.93 6.92
C SER A 104 -3.12 -3.82 8.10
N ALA A 105 -4.36 -4.33 8.11
CA ALA A 105 -4.84 -5.24 9.15
C ALA A 105 -3.99 -6.53 9.18
N GLY A 106 -3.51 -6.90 10.37
CA GLY A 106 -2.57 -8.02 10.54
C GLY A 106 -1.23 -7.82 9.81
N ALA A 107 -1.00 -6.62 9.27
CA ALA A 107 0.15 -6.28 8.46
C ALA A 107 0.31 -7.23 7.24
N LEU A 108 -0.83 -7.66 6.65
CA LEU A 108 -0.87 -8.66 5.58
C LEU A 108 -0.68 -8.08 4.17
N TYR A 109 -0.88 -6.77 4.00
CA TYR A 109 -0.69 -6.03 2.74
C TYR A 109 -1.34 -6.69 1.51
N PRO A 110 -2.69 -6.83 1.49
CA PRO A 110 -3.39 -7.50 0.39
C PRO A 110 -3.45 -6.66 -0.91
N THR A 111 -2.85 -5.47 -0.93
CA THR A 111 -2.93 -4.51 -2.03
C THR A 111 -1.60 -4.39 -2.77
N GLU A 112 -1.71 -4.27 -4.10
CA GLU A 112 -0.60 -4.05 -5.02
C GLU A 112 -0.82 -2.74 -5.78
N ILE A 113 0.27 -2.07 -6.17
CA ILE A 113 0.22 -0.85 -6.98
C ILE A 113 0.69 -1.17 -8.39
N TYR A 114 -0.14 -0.81 -9.36
CA TYR A 114 0.17 -0.87 -10.78
C TYR A 114 0.14 0.54 -11.35
N ILE A 115 1.08 0.85 -12.24
CA ILE A 115 1.18 2.15 -12.88
C ILE A 115 0.94 1.96 -14.37
N ALA A 116 -0.06 2.66 -14.90
CA ALA A 116 -0.23 2.87 -16.32
C ALA A 116 0.24 4.30 -16.63
N SER A 117 1.36 4.42 -17.36
CA SER A 117 1.95 5.69 -17.76
C SER A 117 1.39 6.19 -19.10
N HIS A 118 1.32 7.50 -19.26
CA HIS A 118 1.13 8.17 -20.54
C HIS A 118 1.97 9.45 -20.56
N GLU A 119 2.93 9.55 -21.48
CA GLU A 119 3.85 10.70 -21.62
C GLU A 119 4.61 11.07 -20.32
N VAL A 120 4.97 10.08 -19.50
CA VAL A 120 5.81 10.31 -18.31
C VAL A 120 7.28 10.25 -18.72
N LYS A 121 8.00 11.37 -18.59
CA LYS A 121 9.42 11.43 -18.97
C LYS A 121 10.23 10.38 -18.21
N GLY A 122 10.90 9.49 -18.94
CA GLY A 122 11.74 8.42 -18.38
C GLY A 122 11.00 7.11 -18.08
N ILE A 123 9.74 6.98 -18.50
CA ILE A 123 8.95 5.75 -18.49
C ILE A 123 8.38 5.57 -19.88
N ASP A 124 8.56 4.39 -20.46
CA ASP A 124 7.98 4.03 -21.76
C ASP A 124 6.44 4.03 -21.74
#